data_AF-A0A3D4D1D3-F1
#
_entry.id   AF-A0A3D4D1D3-F1
#
_cell.length_a   1.000
_cell.length_b   1.000
_cell.length_c   1.000
_cell.angle_alpha   90.00
_cell.angle_beta   90.00
_cell.angle_gamma   90.00
#
_symmetry.space_group_name_H-M   'P 1'
#
loop_
_entity.id
_entity.type
_entity.pdbx_description
1 polymer ?
#
loop_
_entity_poly.entity_id
_entity_poly.type
_entity_poly.pdbx_seq_one_letter_code
_entity_poly.pdbx_strand_id
1 'polypeptide(L)'
;MITLEDGREVLNMCANNYLGLANHPSVVKAARKSLEQWGFGTASVRFICGSQSLHRELEERISIFLGTEDTILYPSCFDANGGLYETLLTADDAVISDSLNHASIIDGIRLS
;
A
#
# COMPACT_ATOMS: atom_id res chain seq x y z
N MET A 1 17.85 -1.96 15.55
CA MET A 1 18.99 -1.03 15.45
C MET A 1 19.07 -0.54 14.02
N ILE A 2 19.44 0.72 13.82
CA ILE A 2 19.83 1.27 12.52
C ILE A 2 21.25 1.80 12.63
N THR A 3 22.02 1.70 11.56
CA THR A 3 23.40 2.22 11.48
C THR A 3 23.35 3.61 10.87
N LEU A 4 23.89 4.59 11.58
CA LEU A 4 24.05 5.96 11.08
C LEU A 4 25.28 6.05 10.16
N GLU A 5 25.38 7.15 9.41
CA GLU A 5 26.51 7.41 8.51
C GLU A 5 27.88 7.40 9.24
N ASP A 6 27.90 7.82 10.50
CA ASP A 6 29.09 7.81 11.36
C ASP A 6 29.41 6.44 12.01
N GLY A 7 28.67 5.39 11.63
CA GLY A 7 28.87 4.02 12.09
C GLY A 7 28.23 3.71 13.45
N ARG A 8 27.61 4.68 14.13
CA ARG A 8 26.90 4.39 15.39
C ARG A 8 25.63 3.59 15.14
N GLU A 9 25.35 2.65 16.03
CA GLU A 9 24.09 1.93 16.05
C GLU A 9 23.11 2.60 17.03
N VAL A 10 21.91 2.90 16.58
CA VAL A 10 20.85 3.50 17.40
C VAL A 10 19.53 2.73 17.32
N LEU A 11 18.68 2.90 18.33
CA LEU A 11 17.30 2.41 18.29
C LEU A 11 16.44 3.40 17.53
N ASN A 12 15.72 2.92 16.50
CA ASN A 12 14.73 3.74 15.80
C ASN A 12 13.40 3.71 16.55
N MET A 13 13.03 4.83 17.16
CA MET A 13 11.78 5.01 17.92
C MET A 13 10.74 5.85 17.19
N CYS A 14 10.95 6.18 15.90
CA CYS A 14 10.04 7.01 15.10
C CYS A 14 9.54 6.32 13.82
N ALA A 15 9.84 5.04 13.64
CA ALA A 15 9.34 4.26 12.49
C ALA A 15 7.92 3.74 12.71
N ASN A 16 7.15 3.65 11.62
CA ASN A 16 5.83 3.03 11.58
C ASN A 16 5.87 1.49 11.47
N ASN A 17 6.99 0.86 11.86
CA ASN A 17 7.16 -0.59 11.82
C ASN A 17 6.61 -1.22 13.12
N TYR A 18 5.33 -1.00 13.38
CA TYR A 18 4.69 -1.28 14.68
C TYR A 18 4.87 -2.71 15.18
N LEU A 19 4.82 -3.68 14.27
CA LEU A 19 4.94 -5.11 14.60
C LEU A 19 6.33 -5.69 14.30
N GLY A 20 7.28 -4.86 13.87
CA GLY A 20 8.62 -5.34 13.53
C GLY A 20 8.69 -6.18 12.24
N LEU A 21 7.63 -6.20 11.42
CA LEU A 21 7.51 -7.12 10.28
C LEU A 21 8.41 -6.77 9.09
N ALA A 22 8.87 -5.51 8.97
CA ALA A 22 9.65 -5.06 7.83
C ALA A 22 10.90 -5.92 7.53
N ASN A 23 11.54 -6.47 8.57
CA ASN A 23 12.72 -7.34 8.45
C ASN A 23 12.46 -8.77 8.97
N HIS A 24 11.19 -9.15 9.16
CA HIS A 24 10.88 -10.48 9.69
C HIS A 24 11.37 -11.56 8.72
N PRO A 25 12.06 -12.62 9.18
CA PRO A 25 12.69 -13.60 8.30
C PRO A 25 11.75 -14.24 7.27
N SER A 26 10.48 -14.47 7.64
CA SER A 26 9.48 -15.02 6.72
C SER A 26 9.11 -14.05 5.60
N VAL A 27 9.04 -12.75 5.88
CA VAL A 27 8.73 -11.69 4.89
C VAL A 27 9.88 -11.58 3.89
N VAL A 28 11.12 -11.53 4.39
CA VAL A 28 12.33 -11.49 3.55
C VAL A 28 12.41 -12.75 2.67
N LYS A 29 12.15 -13.93 3.23
CA LYS A 29 12.15 -15.19 2.47
C LYS A 29 11.08 -15.20 1.37
N ALA A 30 9.87 -14.74 1.68
CA ALA A 30 8.78 -14.63 0.70
C ALA A 30 9.16 -13.68 -0.44
N ALA A 31 9.69 -12.49 -0.12
CA ALA A 31 10.14 -11.53 -1.13
C ALA A 31 11.20 -12.10 -2.08
N ARG A 32 12.21 -12.81 -1.55
CA ARG A 32 13.25 -13.46 -2.38
C ARG A 32 12.66 -14.51 -3.31
N LYS A 33 11.78 -15.38 -2.80
CA LYS A 33 11.08 -16.37 -3.62
C LYS A 33 10.24 -15.71 -4.71
N SER A 34 9.59 -14.60 -4.39
CA SER A 34 8.79 -13.88 -5.37
C SER A 34 9.61 -13.31 -6.52
N LEU A 35 10.82 -12.81 -6.25
CA LEU A 35 11.73 -12.34 -7.30
C LEU A 35 12.14 -13.47 -8.26
N GLU A 36 12.39 -14.67 -7.74
CA GLU A 36 12.72 -15.84 -8.56
C GLU A 36 11.55 -16.29 -9.46
N GLN A 37 10.31 -16.18 -8.95
CA GLN A 37 9.13 -16.69 -9.64
C GLN A 37 8.49 -15.69 -10.61
N TRP A 38 8.45 -14.40 -10.26
CA TRP A 38 7.72 -13.37 -11.02
C TRP A 38 8.59 -12.25 -11.57
N GLY A 39 9.89 -12.24 -11.24
CA GLY A 39 10.80 -11.15 -11.59
C GLY A 39 10.61 -9.91 -10.70
N PHE A 40 11.29 -8.82 -11.06
CA PHE A 40 11.31 -7.59 -10.25
C PHE A 40 10.07 -6.70 -10.43
N GLY A 41 9.44 -6.74 -11.60
CA GLY A 41 8.30 -5.90 -11.91
C GLY A 41 7.58 -6.35 -13.19
N THR A 42 6.45 -5.73 -13.47
CA THR A 42 5.53 -6.16 -14.53
C THR A 42 5.66 -5.35 -15.83
N ALA A 43 6.36 -4.20 -15.78
CA ALA A 43 6.52 -3.26 -16.89
C ALA A 43 5.18 -2.86 -17.58
N SER A 44 4.06 -2.93 -16.86
CA SER A 44 2.72 -2.68 -17.39
C SER A 44 1.71 -2.40 -16.28
N VAL A 45 0.59 -1.77 -16.64
CA VAL A 45 -0.54 -1.49 -15.75
C VAL A 45 -1.49 -2.69 -15.64
N ARG A 46 -2.31 -2.72 -14.59
CA ARG A 46 -3.18 -3.86 -14.25
C ARG A 46 -4.12 -4.28 -15.38
N PHE A 47 -4.70 -3.34 -16.12
CA PHE A 47 -5.71 -3.62 -17.16
C PHE A 47 -5.13 -4.04 -18.53
N ILE A 48 -3.82 -3.92 -18.75
CA ILE A 48 -3.18 -4.35 -20.00
C ILE A 48 -2.58 -5.74 -19.82
N CYS A 49 -1.44 -5.85 -19.14
CA CYS A 49 -0.77 -7.12 -18.86
C CYS A 49 0.02 -7.10 -17.54
N GLY A 50 -0.21 -6.09 -16.69
CA GLY A 50 0.49 -5.93 -15.42
C GLY A 50 -0.08 -6.76 -14.26
N SER A 51 -1.18 -7.47 -14.46
CA SER A 51 -1.80 -8.31 -13.43
C SER A 51 -1.18 -9.71 -13.40
N GLN A 52 -0.51 -10.04 -12.30
CA GLN A 52 0.00 -11.39 -12.01
C GLN A 52 -0.82 -12.07 -10.92
N SER A 53 -0.75 -13.41 -10.84
CA SER A 53 -1.44 -14.21 -9.82
C SER A 53 -1.17 -13.75 -8.39
N LEU A 54 0.06 -13.31 -8.10
CA LEU A 54 0.45 -12.79 -6.78
C LEU A 54 -0.41 -11.59 -6.33
N HIS A 55 -0.82 -10.73 -7.26
CA HIS A 55 -1.67 -9.58 -6.92
C HIS A 55 -3.07 -10.03 -6.48
N ARG A 56 -3.67 -10.98 -7.22
CA ARG A 56 -5.00 -11.53 -6.89
C ARG A 56 -4.99 -12.31 -5.58
N GLU A 57 -3.93 -13.10 -5.34
CA GLU A 57 -3.77 -13.81 -4.07
C GLU A 57 -3.68 -12.83 -2.89
N LEU A 58 -2.94 -11.73 -3.04
CA LEU A 58 -2.85 -10.71 -2.00
C LEU A 58 -4.19 -9.98 -1.78
N GLU A 59 -4.89 -9.61 -2.86
CA GLU A 59 -6.24 -9.02 -2.80
C GLU A 59 -7.21 -9.92 -2.03
N GLU A 60 -7.30 -11.20 -2.40
CA GLU A 60 -8.17 -12.18 -1.74
C GLU A 60 -7.83 -12.35 -0.25
N ARG A 61 -6.54 -12.46 0.08
CA ARG A 61 -6.09 -12.60 1.47
C ARG A 61 -6.39 -11.37 2.32
N ILE A 62 -6.31 -10.16 1.74
CA ILE A 62 -6.69 -8.92 2.42
C ILE A 62 -8.19 -8.89 2.64
N SER A 63 -9.00 -9.24 1.64
CA SER A 63 -10.47 -9.30 1.78
C SER A 63 -10.88 -10.26 2.89
N ILE A 64 -10.28 -11.45 2.95
CA ILE A 64 -10.52 -12.42 4.03
C ILE A 64 -10.10 -11.84 5.39
N PHE A 65 -8.94 -11.18 5.46
CA PHE A 65 -8.42 -10.63 6.71
C PHE A 65 -9.30 -9.49 7.26
N LEU A 66 -9.81 -8.63 6.38
CA LEU A 66 -10.64 -7.48 6.75
C LEU A 66 -12.14 -7.80 6.80
N GLY A 67 -12.57 -8.95 6.28
CA GLY A 67 -13.98 -9.34 6.20
C GLY A 67 -14.77 -8.56 5.14
N THR A 68 -14.13 -8.17 4.03
CA THR A 68 -14.75 -7.44 2.91
C THR A 68 -15.02 -8.37 1.72
N GLU A 69 -15.90 -7.96 0.82
CA GLU A 69 -16.26 -8.75 -0.37
C GLU A 69 -15.11 -8.84 -1.40
N ASP A 70 -14.38 -7.73 -1.62
CA ASP A 70 -13.23 -7.68 -2.52
C ASP A 70 -12.22 -6.59 -2.07
N THR A 71 -11.04 -6.58 -2.69
CA THR A 71 -9.94 -5.62 -2.45
C THR A 71 -9.27 -5.23 -3.77
N ILE A 72 -8.94 -3.95 -3.92
CA ILE A 72 -8.11 -3.43 -5.01
C ILE A 72 -6.79 -2.93 -4.44
N LEU A 73 -5.66 -3.37 -5.01
CA LEU A 73 -4.33 -2.90 -4.63
C LEU A 73 -3.94 -1.62 -5.35
N TYR A 74 -3.34 -0.70 -4.57
CA TYR A 74 -2.63 0.48 -5.06
C TYR A 74 -1.15 0.42 -4.65
N PRO A 75 -0.24 1.12 -5.34
CA PRO A 75 1.18 1.16 -4.98
C PRO A 75 1.44 1.72 -3.58
N SER A 76 0.58 2.62 -3.10
CA SER A 76 0.63 3.15 -1.74
C SER A 76 -0.76 3.52 -1.22
N CYS A 77 -0.90 3.70 0.10
CA CYS A 77 -2.12 4.24 0.69
C CYS A 77 -2.38 5.70 0.30
N PHE A 78 -1.35 6.44 -0.15
CA PHE A 78 -1.53 7.79 -0.68
C PHE A 78 -2.29 7.72 -2.01
N ASP A 79 -1.85 6.86 -2.93
CA ASP A 79 -2.50 6.66 -4.24
C ASP A 79 -3.91 6.10 -4.09
N ALA A 80 -4.12 5.18 -3.14
CA ALA A 80 -5.44 4.63 -2.83
C ALA A 80 -6.43 5.73 -2.43
N ASN A 81 -6.04 6.63 -1.53
CA ASN A 81 -6.89 7.75 -1.13
C ASN A 81 -7.08 8.76 -2.27
N GLY A 82 -6.05 8.98 -3.09
CA GLY A 82 -6.13 9.89 -4.24
C GLY A 82 -7.13 9.44 -5.30
N GLY A 83 -7.10 8.16 -5.69
CA GLY A 83 -7.97 7.61 -6.74
C GLY A 83 -9.39 7.23 -6.29
N LEU A 84 -9.65 7.19 -4.98
CA LEU A 84 -10.94 6.73 -4.44
C LEU A 84 -12.09 7.70 -4.74
N TYR A 85 -11.88 9.00 -4.53
CA TYR A 85 -12.97 9.97 -4.54
C TYR A 85 -13.51 10.25 -5.95
N GLU A 86 -12.62 10.46 -6.94
CA GLU A 86 -13.00 10.71 -8.34
C GLU A 86 -13.85 9.57 -8.93
N THR A 87 -13.62 8.33 -8.48
CA THR A 87 -14.34 7.17 -9.00
C THR A 87 -15.73 6.95 -8.38
N LEU A 88 -16.00 7.55 -7.21
CA LEU A 88 -17.23 7.32 -6.45
C LEU A 88 -18.13 8.54 -6.37
N LEU A 89 -17.57 9.75 -6.45
CA LEU A 89 -18.29 11.00 -6.24
C LEU A 89 -18.63 11.69 -7.56
N THR A 90 -19.66 12.51 -7.48
CA THR A 90 -20.09 13.43 -8.53
C THR A 90 -20.16 14.85 -7.98
N ALA A 91 -20.38 15.83 -8.86
CA ALA A 91 -20.53 17.23 -8.45
C ALA A 91 -21.74 17.49 -7.54
N ASP A 92 -22.69 16.54 -7.46
CA ASP A 92 -23.87 16.63 -6.62
C ASP A 92 -23.65 16.07 -5.19
N ASP A 93 -22.49 15.46 -4.93
CA ASP A 93 -22.16 14.85 -3.65
C ASP A 93 -21.44 15.83 -2.71
N ALA A 94 -21.56 15.59 -1.40
CA ALA A 94 -20.87 16.35 -0.37
C ALA A 94 -19.98 15.43 0.48
N VAL A 95 -18.75 15.86 0.76
CA VAL A 95 -17.80 15.12 1.60
C VAL A 95 -17.64 15.81 2.95
N ILE A 96 -17.90 15.08 4.03
CA ILE A 96 -17.59 15.53 5.39
C ILE A 96 -16.20 15.01 5.76
N SER A 97 -15.23 15.91 5.88
CA SER A 97 -13.84 15.58 6.16
C SER A 97 -13.38 16.22 7.47
N ASP A 98 -12.72 15.43 8.32
CA ASP A 98 -12.13 15.94 9.56
C ASP A 98 -10.94 16.85 9.25
N SER A 99 -10.77 17.91 10.05
CA SER A 99 -9.69 18.90 9.87
C SER A 99 -8.26 18.34 10.00
N LEU A 100 -8.11 17.19 10.67
CA LEU A 100 -6.84 16.50 10.90
C LEU A 100 -6.69 15.25 10.02
N ASN A 101 -7.57 15.05 9.04
CA ASN A 101 -7.41 13.97 8.08
C ASN A 101 -6.05 14.05 7.39
N HIS A 102 -5.54 12.87 7.04
CA HIS A 102 -4.25 12.76 6.36
C HIS A 102 -4.28 13.53 5.02
N ALA A 103 -3.15 14.13 4.66
CA ALA A 103 -3.05 14.95 3.45
C ALA A 103 -3.56 14.22 2.19
N SER A 104 -3.30 12.92 2.04
CA SER A 104 -3.77 12.14 0.88
C SER A 104 -5.29 12.08 0.74
N ILE A 105 -6.04 12.14 1.84
CA ILE A 105 -7.50 12.20 1.82
C ILE A 105 -7.95 13.58 1.34
N ILE A 106 -7.34 14.63 1.91
CA ILE A 106 -7.65 16.01 1.54
C ILE A 106 -7.36 16.25 0.06
N ASP A 107 -6.20 15.78 -0.42
CA ASP A 107 -5.79 15.91 -1.82
C ASP A 107 -6.71 15.09 -2.73
N GLY A 108 -7.05 13.85 -2.35
CA GLY A 108 -7.99 13.02 -3.09
C GLY A 108 -9.36 13.68 -3.27
N ILE A 109 -9.91 14.30 -2.22
CA ILE A 109 -11.19 15.03 -2.28
C ILE A 109 -11.09 16.28 -3.16
N ARG A 110 -9.95 16.98 -3.17
CA ARG A 110 -9.77 18.23 -3.94
C ARG A 110 -9.52 17.99 -5.42
N LEU A 111 -9.04 16.80 -5.78
CA LEU A 111 -8.75 16.41 -7.15
C LEU A 111 -9.96 15.76 -7.86
N SER A 112 -10.96 15.32 -7.09
CA SER A 112 -12.21 14.72 -7.59
C SER A 112 -13.26 15.74 -8.00
#